data_AF-A0A8S2Z9B3-F1
#
_entry.id   AF-A0A8S2Z9B3-F1
#
_cell.length_a   1.000
_cell.length_b   1.000
_cell.length_c   1.000
_cell.angle_alpha   90.00
_cell.angle_beta   90.00
_cell.angle_gamma   90.00
#
_symmetry.space_group_name_H-M   'P 1'
#
loop_
_entity.id
_entity.type
_entity.pdbx_description
1 polymer ?
#
loop_
_entity_poly.entity_id
_entity_poly.type
_entity_poly.pdbx_seq_one_letter_code
_entity_poly.pdbx_strand_id
1 'polypeptide(L)' 'IYLDALQYRQSSGRAGRRGFDVQGHVVFVDIPLSKVSHLITSAIPNIRAHFPTSVTFLLRLLHLCSNAKDSQDAINRSLI' A
#
# COMPACT_ATOMS: atom_id res chain seq x y z
N ILE A 1 -15.97 -6.24 6.45
CA ILE A 1 -14.62 -5.61 6.45
C ILE A 1 -13.95 -6.03 7.76
N TYR A 2 -12.79 -6.69 7.72
CA TYR A 2 -12.09 -7.15 8.93
C TYR A 2 -10.82 -6.34 9.13
N LEU A 3 -10.68 -5.75 10.33
CA LEU A 3 -9.44 -5.09 10.74
C LEU A 3 -8.32 -6.13 10.90
N ASP A 4 -7.24 -5.96 10.15
CA ASP A 4 -6.00 -6.72 10.26
C ASP A 4 -4.91 -5.96 11.06
N ALA A 5 -3.80 -6.63 11.33
CA ALA A 5 -2.69 -6.07 12.11
C ALA A 5 -1.88 -4.99 11.39
N LEU A 6 -1.93 -4.94 10.06
CA LEU A 6 -1.27 -3.90 9.25
C LEU A 6 -2.09 -2.62 9.31
N GLN A 7 -3.38 -2.73 8.99
CA GLN A 7 -4.39 -1.67 9.07
C GLN A 7 -4.41 -1.07 10.47
N TYR A 8 -4.45 -1.92 11.52
CA TYR A 8 -4.39 -1.45 12.89
C TYR A 8 -3.15 -0.58 13.14
N ARG A 9 -1.94 -1.03 12.79
CA ARG A 9 -0.71 -0.25 13.00
C ARG A 9 -0.65 1.03 12.18
N GLN A 10 -1.15 1.00 10.96
CA GLN A 10 -1.21 2.20 10.11
C GLN A 10 -2.14 3.26 10.69
N SER A 11 -3.30 2.85 11.23
CA SER A 11 -4.26 3.75 11.86
C SER A 11 -3.82 4.19 13.25
N SER A 12 -3.38 3.26 14.11
CA SER A 12 -2.95 3.55 15.48
C SER A 12 -1.72 4.44 15.53
N GLY A 13 -0.83 4.33 14.53
CA GLY A 13 0.35 5.20 14.38
C GLY A 13 0.01 6.67 14.13
N ARG A 14 -1.26 7.02 13.91
CA ARG A 14 -1.73 8.41 13.77
C ARG A 14 -2.22 9.04 15.07
N ALA A 15 -2.34 8.26 16.15
CA ALA A 15 -2.97 8.71 17.39
C ALA A 15 -2.13 9.72 18.20
N GLY A 16 -0.83 9.87 17.93
CA GLY A 16 0.05 10.79 18.66
C GLY A 16 0.87 11.68 17.73
N ARG A 17 0.92 12.98 18.03
CA ARG A 17 1.74 13.97 17.31
C ARG A 17 3.03 14.23 18.08
N ARG A 18 4.17 13.99 17.41
CA ARG A 18 5.51 14.20 17.98
C ARG A 18 5.69 15.66 18.39
N GLY A 19 6.11 15.88 19.64
CA GLY A 19 6.37 17.22 20.19
C GLY A 19 5.15 17.93 20.78
N PHE A 20 3.96 17.34 20.68
CA PHE A 20 2.72 17.92 21.23
C PHE A 20 1.99 16.98 22.18
N ASP A 21 1.92 15.69 21.84
CA ASP A 21 1.23 14.69 22.64
C ASP A 21 2.25 13.78 23.33
N VAL A 22 2.10 13.58 24.65
CA VAL A 22 2.99 12.68 25.43
C VAL A 22 2.73 11.22 25.06
N GLN A 23 1.48 10.89 24.72
CA GLN A 23 1.03 9.54 24.38
C GLN A 23 -0.04 9.62 23.28
N GLY A 24 -0.13 8.59 22.44
CA GLY A 24 -1.23 8.40 21.50
C GLY A 24 -2.25 7.42 22.05
N HIS A 25 -3.48 7.87 22.29
CA HIS A 25 -4.55 7.03 22.84
C HIS A 25 -5.36 6.37 21.72
N VAL A 26 -5.57 5.06 21.82
CA VAL A 26 -6.32 4.26 20.85
C VAL A 26 -7.43 3.50 21.57
N VAL A 27 -8.67 3.65 21.11
CA VAL A 27 -9.86 3.03 21.72
C VAL A 27 -10.43 1.99 20.75
N PHE A 28 -10.61 0.77 21.25
CA PHE A 28 -11.31 -0.29 20.52
C PHE A 28 -12.78 -0.30 20.94
N VAL A 29 -13.68 -0.24 19.95
CA VAL A 29 -15.13 -0.28 20.17
C VAL A 29 -15.66 -1.57 19.57
N ASP A 30 -16.40 -2.36 20.36
CA ASP A 30 -17.04 -3.60 19.91
C ASP A 30 -16.07 -4.63 19.28
N ILE A 31 -14.85 -4.71 19.82
CA ILE A 31 -13.84 -5.69 19.39
C ILE A 31 -13.50 -6.61 20.58
N PRO A 32 -13.58 -7.94 20.42
CA PRO A 32 -13.21 -8.88 21.46
C PRO A 32 -11.74 -8.74 21.89
N LEU A 33 -11.46 -8.91 23.19
CA LEU A 33 -10.10 -8.80 23.74
C LEU A 33 -9.09 -9.74 23.08
N SER A 34 -9.52 -10.94 22.68
CA SER A 34 -8.66 -11.89 21.94
C SER A 34 -8.18 -11.30 20.61
N LYS A 35 -9.06 -10.59 19.90
CA LYS A 35 -8.71 -9.90 18.66
C LYS A 35 -7.83 -8.68 18.92
N VAL A 36 -8.10 -7.90 19.96
CA VAL A 36 -7.23 -6.78 20.36
C VAL A 36 -5.80 -7.26 20.64
N SER A 37 -5.64 -8.32 21.42
CA SER A 37 -4.34 -8.92 21.71
C SER A 37 -3.63 -9.35 20.43
N HIS A 38 -4.35 -9.99 19.50
CA HIS A 38 -3.80 -10.38 18.21
C HIS A 38 -3.37 -9.18 17.37
N LEU A 39 -4.19 -8.13 17.26
CA LEU A 39 -3.89 -6.93 16.48
C LEU A 39 -2.63 -6.21 16.97
N ILE A 40 -2.40 -6.21 18.28
CA ILE A 40 -1.23 -5.56 18.90
C ILE A 40 0.04 -6.41 18.75
N THR A 41 -0.05 -7.73 18.94
CA THR A 41 1.12 -8.61 19.06
C THR A 41 1.57 -9.27 17.75
N SER A 42 0.67 -9.41 16.78
CA SER A 42 0.98 -10.10 15.52
C SER A 42 2.02 -9.37 14.66
N ALA A 43 2.80 -10.13 13.89
CA ALA A 43 3.77 -9.59 12.94
C ALA A 43 3.08 -8.82 11.80
N ILE A 44 3.74 -7.79 11.26
CA ILE A 44 3.28 -7.14 10.01
C ILE A 44 3.44 -8.15 8.88
N PRO A 45 2.43 -8.32 8.00
CA PRO A 45 2.61 -9.11 6.78
C PRO A 45 3.70 -8.49 5.89
N ASN A 46 4.56 -9.34 5.32
CA ASN A 46 5.56 -8.90 4.36
C ASN A 46 4.90 -8.23 3.15
N ILE A 47 5.59 -7.25 2.57
CA ILE A 47 5.18 -6.63 1.31
C ILE A 47 5.17 -7.72 0.23
N ARG A 48 3.99 -7.98 -0.34
CA ARG A 48 3.81 -8.90 -1.45
C ARG A 48 3.63 -8.09 -2.73
N ALA A 49 4.28 -8.53 -3.79
CA ALA A 49 4.02 -7.99 -5.11
C ALA A 49 2.58 -8.31 -5.50
N HIS A 50 1.78 -7.28 -5.74
CA HIS A 50 0.51 -7.40 -6.43
C HIS A 50 0.70 -6.84 -7.83
N PHE A 51 0.81 -7.73 -8.82
CA PHE A 51 0.98 -7.35 -10.22
C PHE A 51 -0.31 -7.62 -10.98
N PRO A 52 -1.19 -6.62 -11.11
CA PRO A 52 -2.42 -6.79 -11.89
C PRO A 52 -2.09 -6.81 -13.38
N THR A 53 -2.22 -7.98 -14.01
CA THR A 53 -2.18 -8.11 -15.48
C THR A 53 -3.49 -7.62 -16.08
N SER A 54 -3.67 -6.30 -16.11
CA SER A 54 -4.80 -5.68 -16.78
C SER A 54 -4.62 -5.69 -18.30
N VAL A 55 -5.73 -5.65 -19.05
CA VAL A 55 -5.69 -5.52 -20.52
C VAL A 55 -4.96 -4.24 -20.93
N THR A 56 -5.17 -3.13 -20.22
CA THR A 56 -4.44 -1.87 -20.46
C THR A 56 -2.94 -2.03 -20.28
N PHE A 57 -2.51 -2.76 -19.25
CA PHE A 57 -1.09 -3.06 -19.05
C PHE A 57 -0.53 -3.87 -20.23
N LEU A 58 -1.22 -4.93 -20.65
CA LEU A 58 -0.78 -5.77 -21.76
C LEU A 58 -0.74 -5.01 -23.09
N LEU A 59 -1.75 -4.19 -23.39
CA LEU A 59 -1.79 -3.39 -24.62
C LEU A 59 -0.68 -2.33 -24.65
N ARG A 60 -0.40 -1.67 -23.52
CA ARG A 60 0.73 -0.74 -23.40
C ARG A 60 2.07 -1.44 -23.56
N LEU A 61 2.20 -2.64 -22.99
CA LEU A 61 3.40 -3.47 -23.16
C LEU A 61 3.59 -3.88 -24.63
N LEU A 62 2.53 -4.36 -25.29
CA LEU A 62 2.57 -4.74 -26.71
C LEU A 62 2.88 -3.55 -27.61
N HIS A 63 2.27 -2.39 -27.34
CA HIS A 63 2.55 -1.15 -28.07
C HIS A 63 4.00 -0.70 -27.89
N LEU A 64 4.53 -0.77 -26.65
CA LEU A 64 5.94 -0.51 -26.38
C LEU A 64 6.85 -1.47 -27.14
N CYS A 65 6.55 -2.77 -27.17
CA CYS A 65 7.32 -3.76 -27.92
C CYS A 65 7.26 -3.55 -29.44
N SER A 66 6.09 -3.18 -29.97
CA SER A 66 5.89 -2.89 -31.40
C SER A 66 6.67 -1.65 -31.86
N ASN A 67 6.71 -0.62 -31.00
CA ASN A 67 7.34 0.66 -31.33
C ASN A 67 8.78 0.79 -30.83
N ALA A 68 9.38 -0.27 -30.27
CA ALA A 68 10.71 -0.24 -29.67
C ALA A 68 11.85 0.16 -30.63
N LYS A 69 11.61 0.15 -31.95
CA LYS A 69 12.58 0.56 -32.98
C LYS A 69 12.32 1.95 -33.56
N ASP A 70 11.24 2.62 -33.15
CA ASP A 70 10.91 3.95 -33.65
C ASP A 70 11.70 5.01 -32.87
N SER A 71 12.74 5.53 -33.51
CA SER A 71 13.61 6.56 -32.95
C SER A 71 12.89 7.89 -32.70
N GLN A 72 11.84 8.22 -33.47
CA GLN A 72 11.04 9.42 -33.27
C GLN A 72 10.13 9.30 -32.02
N ASP A 73 9.45 8.15 -31.86
CA ASP A 73 8.64 7.89 -30.65
C ASP A 73 9.51 7.87 -29.38
N ALA A 74 10.73 7.30 -29.46
CA ALA A 74 11.68 7.29 -28.35
C ALA A 74 12.10 8.70 -27.90
N ILE A 75 12.41 9.59 -28.83
CA ILE A 75 12.77 11.00 -28.54
C ILE A 75 11.58 11.75 -27.92
N ASN A 76 10.37 11.55 -28.46
CA ASN A 76 9.17 12.21 -27.96
C ASN A 76 8.83 11.80 -26.52
N ARG A 77 9.12 10.57 -26.12
CA ARG A 77 8.86 10.07 -24.76
C ARG A 77 9.98 10.37 -23.76
N SER A 78 11.21 10.66 -24.20
CA SER A 78 12.33 10.98 -23.31
C SER A 78 12.37 12.43 -22.84
N LEU A 79 11.60 13.31 -23.49
CA LEU A 79 11.57 14.75 -23.22
C LEU A 79 10.47 15.17 -22.21
N ILE A 80 9.85 14.19 -21.54
CA ILE A 80 8.95 14.36 -20.39
C ILE A 80 9.67 13.83 -19.15
#